data_AF-A0A969ZCV3-F1
#
_entry.id   AF-A0A969ZCV3-F1
#
_cell.length_a   1.000
_cell.length_b   1.000
_cell.length_c   1.000
_cell.angle_alpha   90.00
_cell.angle_beta   90.00
_cell.angle_gamma   90.00
#
_symmetry.space_group_name_H-M   'P 1'
#
loop_
_entity.id
_entity.type
_entity.pdbx_description
1 polymer ?
#
loop_
_entity_poly.entity_id
_entity_poly.type
_entity_poly.pdbx_seq_one_letter_code
_entity_poly.pdbx_strand_id
1 'polypeptide(L)'
;MKRIAVILLVLIMIFTLVSCGIADIFDPKDNADAGENADISSDIKKEPVVEEKPVKAVVKVDFADDEILSSPDKFEEFIDDDSEFQVKAVFTVNTSVKDFRYFEIASVDVDEDENIIYNMGNELFSTGELTNERPIVIAMSFPGSMPSRGISFTDETGTVRYFAVLMSGKDGSLFMDEFVG
;
A
#
# COMPACT_ATOMS: atom_id res chain seq x y z
N MET A 1 23.15 16.94 -13.48
CA MET A 1 22.47 15.63 -13.38
C MET A 1 22.32 14.86 -14.70
N LYS A 2 22.74 15.39 -15.87
CA LYS A 2 22.65 14.65 -17.16
C LYS A 2 23.89 13.79 -17.51
N ARG A 3 25.01 13.93 -16.79
CA ARG A 3 26.26 13.19 -17.07
C ARG A 3 26.33 11.82 -16.39
N ILE A 4 25.55 11.60 -15.32
CA ILE A 4 25.52 10.33 -14.59
C ILE A 4 24.67 9.29 -15.34
N ALA A 5 23.58 9.72 -15.99
CA ALA A 5 22.71 8.85 -16.78
C ALA A 5 23.39 8.27 -18.03
N VAL A 6 24.35 8.98 -18.64
CA VAL A 6 25.05 8.52 -19.86
C VAL A 6 26.07 7.42 -19.57
N ILE A 7 26.67 7.42 -18.37
CA ILE A 7 27.68 6.42 -17.99
C ILE A 7 27.02 5.07 -17.65
N LEU A 8 25.82 5.08 -17.07
CA LEU A 8 25.09 3.85 -16.73
C LEU A 8 24.57 3.12 -17.98
N LEU A 9 24.27 3.84 -19.06
CA LEU A 9 23.73 3.26 -20.30
C LEU A 9 24.83 2.61 -21.17
N VAL A 10 26.08 3.07 -21.08
CA VAL A 10 27.24 2.50 -21.81
C VAL A 10 27.73 1.19 -21.17
N LEU A 11 27.57 1.02 -19.85
CA LEU A 11 27.98 -0.22 -19.16
C LEU A 11 27.06 -1.42 -19.42
N ILE A 12 25.79 -1.20 -19.79
CA ILE A 12 24.82 -2.27 -20.05
C ILE A 12 25.01 -2.87 -21.46
N MET A 13 25.58 -2.12 -22.42
CA MET A 13 25.84 -2.64 -23.77
C MET A 13 27.13 -3.47 -23.92
N ILE A 14 27.98 -3.56 -22.90
CA ILE A 14 29.26 -4.30 -22.98
C ILE A 14 29.12 -5.75 -22.46
N PHE A 15 27.98 -6.14 -21.88
CA PHE A 15 27.82 -7.46 -21.25
C PHE A 15 27.16 -8.56 -22.11
N THR A 16 26.94 -8.37 -23.43
CA THR A 16 26.25 -9.37 -24.27
C THR A 16 27.13 -10.06 -25.33
N LEU A 17 28.46 -10.13 -25.14
CA LEU A 17 29.34 -10.81 -26.10
C LEU A 17 30.28 -11.81 -25.45
N VAL A 18 29.74 -12.85 -24.77
CA VAL A 18 30.40 -14.17 -24.70
C VAL A 18 29.34 -15.27 -24.56
N SER A 19 28.94 -15.86 -25.68
CA SER A 19 28.73 -17.32 -25.76
C SER A 19 28.79 -17.70 -27.23
N CYS A 20 29.85 -18.42 -27.59
CA CYS A 20 30.13 -18.89 -28.93
C CYS A 20 29.00 -19.77 -29.48
N GLY A 21 28.55 -19.45 -30.69
CA GLY A 21 28.07 -20.46 -31.62
C GLY A 21 29.25 -21.06 -32.37
N ILE A 22 29.39 -22.39 -32.32
CA ILE A 22 29.98 -23.18 -33.39
C ILE A 22 28.91 -24.18 -33.78
N ALA A 23 28.46 -24.08 -35.03
CA ALA A 23 27.60 -25.05 -35.67
C ALA A 23 28.47 -25.99 -36.54
N ASP A 24 28.03 -27.26 -36.51
CA ASP A 24 28.14 -28.30 -37.54
C ASP A 24 29.51 -28.91 -37.88
N ILE A 25 29.59 -30.24 -37.71
CA ILE A 25 29.95 -31.26 -38.72
C ILE A 25 29.95 -32.63 -37.99
N PHE A 26 28.92 -33.47 -38.20
CA PHE A 26 28.99 -34.91 -38.51
C PHE A 26 27.59 -35.55 -38.44
N ASP A 27 27.15 -36.07 -39.59
CA ASP A 27 25.92 -36.87 -39.80
C ASP A 27 26.29 -38.39 -39.79
N PRO A 28 25.34 -39.35 -39.91
CA PRO A 28 24.89 -40.26 -38.87
C PRO A 28 25.27 -41.73 -39.14
N LYS A 29 25.40 -42.59 -38.13
CA LYS A 29 25.29 -44.06 -38.30
C LYS A 29 24.80 -44.77 -37.03
N ASP A 30 23.58 -45.29 -37.16
CA ASP A 30 23.16 -46.66 -36.86
C ASP A 30 23.28 -47.30 -35.46
N ASN A 31 22.16 -47.95 -35.12
CA ASN A 31 21.97 -49.15 -34.31
C ASN A 31 21.56 -49.02 -32.83
N ALA A 32 20.26 -49.30 -32.66
CA ALA A 32 19.58 -49.97 -31.55
C ALA A 32 20.46 -50.84 -30.63
N ASP A 33 20.21 -50.76 -29.31
CA ASP A 33 19.56 -51.84 -28.55
C ASP A 33 19.14 -51.32 -27.15
N ALA A 34 18.24 -52.07 -26.53
CA ALA A 34 17.42 -51.82 -25.37
C ALA A 34 18.13 -51.86 -23.99
N GLY A 35 17.35 -51.45 -22.98
CA GLY A 35 17.64 -51.58 -21.54
C GLY A 35 18.12 -50.26 -20.95
N GLU A 36 17.59 -49.70 -19.86
CA GLU A 36 16.97 -50.32 -18.70
C GLU A 36 16.19 -49.22 -17.95
N ASN A 37 14.97 -49.56 -17.53
CA ASN A 37 14.15 -48.72 -16.66
C ASN A 37 14.75 -48.70 -15.25
N ALA A 38 15.06 -47.52 -14.73
CA ALA A 38 15.23 -47.31 -13.30
C ALA A 38 14.31 -46.17 -12.86
N ASP A 39 13.15 -46.61 -12.41
CA ASP A 39 12.17 -45.93 -11.57
C ASP A 39 12.86 -45.19 -10.41
N ILE A 40 12.71 -43.87 -10.37
CA ILE A 40 12.89 -43.08 -9.14
C ILE A 40 11.61 -42.28 -8.95
N SER A 41 10.57 -42.98 -8.52
CA SER A 41 9.52 -42.42 -7.67
C SER A 41 10.17 -41.71 -6.48
N SER A 42 10.18 -40.38 -6.51
CA SER A 42 10.36 -39.58 -5.30
C SER A 42 8.99 -39.06 -4.91
N ASP A 43 8.41 -39.72 -3.91
CA ASP A 43 7.28 -39.23 -3.13
C ASP A 43 7.65 -37.88 -2.50
N ILE A 44 7.48 -36.80 -3.26
CA ILE A 44 7.39 -35.46 -2.69
C ILE A 44 6.03 -35.42 -1.99
N LYS A 45 6.06 -35.74 -0.70
CA LYS A 45 4.96 -35.50 0.22
C LYS A 45 4.71 -33.99 0.24
N LYS A 46 3.80 -33.54 -0.63
CA LYS A 46 3.34 -32.16 -0.71
C LYS A 46 2.63 -31.87 0.61
N GLU A 47 3.31 -31.20 1.53
CA GLU A 47 2.63 -30.63 2.69
C GLU A 47 1.50 -29.74 2.17
N PRO A 48 0.29 -29.83 2.75
CA PRO A 48 -0.83 -29.03 2.28
C PRO A 48 -0.46 -27.56 2.48
N VAL A 49 -0.39 -26.81 1.38
CA VAL A 49 -0.37 -25.34 1.43
C VAL A 49 -1.67 -24.95 2.11
N VAL A 50 -1.57 -24.54 3.37
CA VAL A 50 -2.69 -23.92 4.07
C VAL A 50 -2.88 -22.57 3.37
N GLU A 51 -3.90 -22.46 2.53
CA GLU A 51 -4.37 -21.17 2.03
C GLU A 51 -4.88 -20.38 3.25
N GLU A 52 -3.99 -19.61 3.88
CA GLU A 52 -4.41 -18.64 4.89
C GLU A 52 -5.24 -17.58 4.20
N LYS A 53 -6.51 -17.45 4.63
CA LYS A 53 -7.39 -16.41 4.13
C LYS A 53 -6.73 -15.05 4.40
N PRO A 54 -6.74 -14.13 3.43
CA PRO A 54 -6.15 -12.82 3.62
C PRO A 54 -6.86 -12.11 4.78
N VAL A 55 -6.07 -11.53 5.68
CA VAL A 55 -6.57 -10.76 6.82
C VAL A 55 -7.13 -9.44 6.28
N LYS A 56 -8.38 -9.14 6.61
CA LYS A 56 -9.02 -7.89 6.21
C LYS A 56 -8.25 -6.67 6.74
N ALA A 57 -7.86 -5.77 5.85
CA ALA A 57 -7.23 -4.52 6.20
C ALA A 57 -8.23 -3.55 6.87
N VAL A 58 -7.80 -2.98 8.00
CA VAL A 58 -8.53 -2.00 8.78
C VAL A 58 -7.56 -0.89 9.15
N VAL A 59 -7.86 0.31 8.66
CA VAL A 59 -7.26 1.56 9.15
C VAL A 59 -8.16 2.10 10.26
N LYS A 60 -7.56 2.61 11.33
CA LYS A 60 -8.23 3.31 12.43
C LYS A 60 -7.69 4.71 12.57
N VAL A 61 -8.50 5.61 13.11
CA VAL A 61 -8.09 6.97 13.49
C VAL A 61 -8.43 7.20 14.96
N ASP A 62 -7.48 7.77 15.69
CA ASP A 62 -7.63 8.17 17.09
C ASP A 62 -6.84 9.47 17.32
N PHE A 63 -7.03 10.12 18.46
CA PHE A 63 -6.10 11.17 18.88
C PHE A 63 -4.75 10.54 19.24
N ALA A 64 -3.66 11.14 18.79
CA ALA A 64 -2.32 10.75 19.19
C ALA A 64 -2.13 11.06 20.69
N ASP A 65 -1.75 10.05 21.46
CA ASP A 65 -1.46 10.17 22.89
C ASP A 65 0.00 10.54 23.16
N ASP A 66 0.33 10.80 24.43
CA ASP A 66 1.70 11.14 24.83
C ASP A 66 2.69 10.00 24.57
N GLU A 67 2.23 8.74 24.57
CA GLU A 67 3.08 7.58 24.33
C GLU A 67 3.63 7.61 22.90
N ILE A 68 2.76 7.73 21.90
CA ILE A 68 3.21 7.82 20.51
C ILE A 68 4.01 9.11 20.26
N LEU A 69 3.55 10.26 20.80
CA LEU A 69 4.19 11.56 20.57
C LEU A 69 5.56 11.70 21.23
N SER A 70 5.86 10.91 22.27
CA SER A 70 7.18 10.89 22.91
C SER A 70 8.28 10.26 22.05
N SER A 71 7.90 9.56 20.97
CA SER A 71 8.81 8.81 20.10
C SER A 71 8.66 9.24 18.63
N PRO A 72 9.11 10.45 18.24
CA PRO A 72 8.93 10.99 16.89
C PRO A 72 9.55 10.13 15.77
N ASP A 73 10.54 9.30 16.07
CA ASP A 73 11.14 8.37 15.11
C ASP A 73 10.26 7.13 14.81
N LYS A 74 9.17 6.94 15.57
CA LYS A 74 8.25 5.79 15.47
C LYS A 74 7.03 6.05 14.60
N PHE A 75 6.79 7.27 14.18
CA PHE A 75 5.70 7.61 13.28
C PHE A 75 6.18 8.53 12.16
N GLU A 76 5.40 8.62 11.10
CA GLU A 76 5.54 9.69 10.12
C GLU A 76 4.63 10.85 10.50
N GLU A 77 5.10 12.09 10.37
CA GLU A 77 4.31 13.27 10.70
C GLU A 77 4.00 14.07 9.43
N PHE A 78 2.74 14.49 9.30
CA PHE A 78 2.30 15.46 8.30
C PHE A 78 1.52 16.60 8.97
N ILE A 79 1.80 17.83 8.56
CA ILE A 79 1.12 19.02 9.08
C ILE A 79 0.22 19.56 7.97
N ASP A 80 -1.09 19.36 8.13
CA ASP A 80 -2.14 19.90 7.26
C ASP A 80 -2.65 21.26 7.77
N ASP A 81 -2.77 21.40 9.10
CA ASP A 81 -3.14 22.62 9.78
C ASP A 81 -2.10 22.96 10.85
N ASP A 82 -1.51 24.16 10.77
CA ASP A 82 -0.49 24.69 11.70
C ASP A 82 -1.05 25.72 12.69
N SER A 83 -2.38 25.87 12.74
CA SER A 83 -3.06 26.78 13.67
C SER A 83 -3.14 26.21 15.09
N GLU A 84 -3.50 27.07 16.04
CA GLU A 84 -3.72 26.68 17.44
C GLU A 84 -4.90 25.71 17.64
N PHE A 85 -5.74 25.51 16.62
CA PHE A 85 -6.89 24.62 16.66
C PHE A 85 -6.57 23.21 16.16
N GLN A 86 -5.33 22.95 15.73
CA GLN A 86 -4.94 21.62 15.27
C GLN A 86 -5.06 20.60 16.41
N VAL A 87 -5.44 19.39 16.04
CA VAL A 87 -5.27 18.17 16.82
C VAL A 87 -4.30 17.26 16.11
N LYS A 88 -3.65 16.35 16.84
CA LYS A 88 -2.83 15.30 16.25
C LYS A 88 -3.67 14.03 16.15
N ALA A 89 -4.08 13.68 14.95
CA ALA A 89 -4.78 12.42 14.67
C ALA A 89 -3.75 11.36 14.26
N VAL A 90 -3.79 10.18 14.88
CA VAL A 90 -2.96 9.04 14.50
C VAL A 90 -3.79 8.06 13.67
N PHE A 91 -3.25 7.67 12.51
CA PHE A 91 -3.79 6.60 11.68
C PHE A 91 -2.96 5.33 11.88
N THR A 92 -3.61 4.27 12.36
CA THR A 92 -2.98 2.97 12.61
C THR A 92 -3.64 1.89 11.77
N VAL A 93 -2.92 0.79 11.53
CA VAL A 93 -3.41 -0.33 10.71
C VAL A 93 -3.23 -1.66 11.43
N ASN A 94 -4.16 -2.60 11.24
CA ASN A 94 -4.00 -3.96 11.77
C ASN A 94 -3.07 -4.84 10.93
N THR A 95 -2.95 -4.53 9.64
CA THR A 95 -2.03 -5.13 8.66
C THR A 95 -1.61 -4.03 7.68
N SER A 96 -0.44 -4.15 7.06
CA SER A 96 0.04 -3.14 6.12
C SER A 96 -0.96 -2.90 4.98
N VAL A 97 -1.14 -1.63 4.61
CA VAL A 97 -1.95 -1.21 3.46
C VAL A 97 -1.09 -0.44 2.47
N LYS A 98 -1.45 -0.51 1.19
CA LYS A 98 -0.69 0.14 0.11
C LYS A 98 -1.36 1.43 -0.33
N ASP A 99 -0.55 2.30 -0.94
CA ASP A 99 -1.00 3.54 -1.58
C ASP A 99 -1.88 4.40 -0.65
N PHE A 100 -1.47 4.54 0.62
CA PHE A 100 -2.18 5.36 1.58
C PHE A 100 -2.13 6.83 1.16
N ARG A 101 -3.29 7.47 1.08
CA ARG A 101 -3.43 8.87 0.68
C ARG A 101 -4.30 9.61 1.67
N TYR A 102 -4.02 10.89 1.82
CA TYR A 102 -4.81 11.85 2.58
C TYR A 102 -5.13 13.04 1.67
N PHE A 103 -6.39 13.44 1.61
CA PHE A 103 -6.89 14.40 0.63
C PHE A 103 -8.06 15.23 1.15
N GLU A 104 -8.35 16.32 0.44
CA GLU A 104 -9.52 17.15 0.68
C GLU A 104 -10.79 16.46 0.17
N ILE A 105 -11.91 16.66 0.86
CA ILE A 105 -13.24 16.27 0.36
C ILE A 105 -14.23 17.41 0.57
N ALA A 106 -15.31 17.40 -0.21
CA ALA A 106 -16.45 18.29 -0.02
C ALA A 106 -17.76 17.50 -0.17
N SER A 107 -18.69 17.67 0.77
CA SER A 107 -20.04 17.14 0.65
C SER A 107 -20.78 17.86 -0.49
N VAL A 108 -21.37 17.11 -1.42
CA VAL A 108 -22.08 17.69 -2.56
C VAL A 108 -23.54 17.32 -2.65
N ASP A 109 -23.93 16.16 -2.14
CA ASP A 109 -25.32 15.71 -2.12
C ASP A 109 -25.52 14.62 -1.06
N VAL A 110 -26.75 14.10 -0.97
CA VAL A 110 -27.13 12.94 -0.18
C VAL A 110 -27.88 11.95 -1.08
N ASP A 111 -27.54 10.67 -1.00
CA ASP A 111 -28.21 9.65 -1.80
C ASP A 111 -29.59 9.25 -1.23
N GLU A 112 -30.27 8.32 -1.91
CA GLU A 112 -31.61 7.84 -1.49
C GLU A 112 -31.60 7.11 -0.14
N ASP A 113 -30.44 6.61 0.28
CA ASP A 113 -30.22 5.88 1.53
C ASP A 113 -29.70 6.79 2.66
N GLU A 114 -29.74 8.12 2.46
CA GLU A 114 -29.26 9.17 3.38
C GLU A 114 -27.73 9.19 3.59
N ASN A 115 -26.95 8.55 2.71
CA ASN A 115 -25.49 8.64 2.77
C ASN A 115 -25.00 9.93 2.10
N ILE A 116 -23.98 10.55 2.70
CA ILE A 116 -23.37 11.75 2.14
C ILE A 116 -22.52 11.37 0.92
N ILE A 117 -22.75 12.06 -0.19
CA ILE A 117 -21.91 11.96 -1.39
C ILE A 117 -20.81 13.02 -1.29
N TYR A 118 -19.56 12.57 -1.47
CA TYR A 118 -18.37 13.43 -1.41
C TYR A 118 -17.73 13.58 -2.80
N ASN A 119 -17.29 14.79 -3.12
CA ASN A 119 -16.31 15.02 -4.17
C ASN A 119 -14.90 15.04 -3.58
N MET A 120 -13.98 14.31 -4.21
CA MET A 120 -12.56 14.36 -3.87
C MET A 120 -11.89 15.61 -4.43
N GLY A 121 -11.06 16.23 -3.60
CA GLY A 121 -10.24 17.40 -3.90
C GLY A 121 -8.76 17.03 -4.02
N ASN A 122 -7.89 17.92 -3.54
CA ASN A 122 -6.44 17.76 -3.68
C ASN A 122 -5.89 16.64 -2.79
N GLU A 123 -4.96 15.85 -3.32
CA GLU A 123 -4.10 15.00 -2.51
C GLU A 123 -3.10 15.88 -1.74
N LEU A 124 -3.10 15.75 -0.42
CA LEU A 124 -2.28 16.55 0.49
C LEU A 124 -1.05 15.77 0.97
N PHE A 125 -1.21 14.46 1.15
CA PHE A 125 -0.14 13.56 1.56
C PHE A 125 -0.36 12.16 0.97
N SER A 126 0.73 11.45 0.68
CA SER A 126 0.69 10.04 0.33
C SER A 126 1.96 9.29 0.74
N THR A 127 1.80 8.00 1.04
CA THR A 127 2.89 7.04 1.25
C THR A 127 2.59 5.74 0.52
N GLY A 128 3.63 5.08 0.01
CA GLY A 128 3.47 3.82 -0.73
C GLY A 128 2.97 2.66 0.14
N GLU A 129 3.29 2.68 1.44
CA GLU A 129 2.86 1.68 2.40
C GLU A 129 2.70 2.31 3.78
N LEU A 130 1.60 1.98 4.47
CA LEU A 130 1.37 2.31 5.87
C LEU A 130 1.39 1.01 6.68
N THR A 131 2.21 0.93 7.72
CA THR A 131 2.37 -0.26 8.56
C THR A 131 2.06 0.04 10.02
N ASN A 132 1.85 -1.00 10.83
CA ASN A 132 1.58 -0.85 12.26
C ASN A 132 2.79 -0.27 13.02
N GLU A 133 4.00 -0.62 12.58
CA GLU A 133 5.26 -0.20 13.21
C GLU A 133 5.63 1.25 12.92
N ARG A 134 5.04 1.82 11.86
CA ARG A 134 5.27 3.20 11.43
C ARG A 134 3.94 3.84 11.03
N PRO A 135 3.05 4.10 11.99
CA PRO A 135 1.80 4.82 11.74
C PRO A 135 2.08 6.25 11.28
N ILE A 136 1.04 6.93 10.82
CA ILE A 136 1.11 8.35 10.47
C ILE A 136 0.32 9.19 11.47
N VAL A 137 0.92 10.28 11.92
CA VAL A 137 0.30 11.33 12.71
C VAL A 137 0.07 12.53 11.80
N ILE A 138 -1.18 12.96 11.68
CA ILE A 138 -1.57 14.15 10.92
C ILE A 138 -2.01 15.22 11.90
N ALA A 139 -1.32 16.37 11.87
CA ALA A 139 -1.79 17.59 12.51
C ALA A 139 -2.86 18.23 11.61
N MET A 140 -4.12 18.13 12.03
CA MET A 140 -5.29 18.57 11.26
C MET A 140 -6.30 19.26 12.15
N SER A 141 -7.27 19.96 11.55
CA SER A 141 -8.41 20.52 12.26
C SER A 141 -9.74 20.04 11.65
N PHE A 142 -10.82 20.26 12.40
CA PHE A 142 -12.19 19.93 11.96
C PHE A 142 -12.98 21.24 11.81
N PRO A 143 -12.88 21.93 10.66
CA PRO A 143 -13.56 23.21 10.46
C PRO A 143 -15.06 22.98 10.24
N GLY A 144 -15.85 23.27 11.28
CA GLY A 144 -17.30 23.13 11.23
C GLY A 144 -17.77 21.67 11.38
N SER A 145 -18.96 21.38 10.86
CA SER A 145 -19.62 20.07 11.06
C SER A 145 -19.52 19.12 9.87
N MET A 146 -19.16 19.63 8.68
CA MET A 146 -19.06 18.82 7.47
C MET A 146 -17.63 18.30 7.32
N PRO A 147 -17.44 17.00 7.00
CA PRO A 147 -16.11 16.47 6.74
C PRO A 147 -15.43 17.19 5.58
N SER A 148 -14.19 17.60 5.78
CA SER A 148 -13.36 18.31 4.80
C SER A 148 -12.11 17.53 4.40
N ARG A 149 -11.89 16.37 5.02
CA ARG A 149 -10.70 15.52 4.85
C ARG A 149 -11.09 14.06 4.72
N GLY A 150 -10.35 13.34 3.89
CA GLY A 150 -10.53 11.92 3.67
C GLY A 150 -9.20 11.19 3.51
N ILE A 151 -9.26 9.87 3.60
CA ILE A 151 -8.16 8.98 3.28
C ILE A 151 -8.59 7.95 2.23
N SER A 152 -7.60 7.36 1.56
CA SER A 152 -7.78 6.13 0.81
C SER A 152 -6.59 5.22 0.94
N PHE A 153 -6.81 3.93 0.70
CA PHE A 153 -5.77 2.92 0.65
C PHE A 153 -6.23 1.74 -0.20
N THR A 154 -5.27 0.99 -0.73
CA THR A 154 -5.48 -0.29 -1.40
C THR A 154 -5.47 -1.41 -0.35
N ASP A 155 -6.58 -2.14 -0.24
CA ASP A 155 -6.75 -3.24 0.71
C ASP A 155 -6.09 -4.56 0.24
N GLU A 156 -6.24 -5.62 1.03
CA GLU A 156 -5.67 -6.94 0.76
C GLU A 156 -6.20 -7.61 -0.52
N THR A 157 -7.34 -7.14 -1.04
CA THR A 157 -7.96 -7.63 -2.28
C THR A 157 -7.52 -6.83 -3.50
N GLY A 158 -6.78 -5.74 -3.31
CA GLY A 158 -6.45 -4.79 -4.37
C GLY A 158 -7.54 -3.74 -4.62
N THR A 159 -8.54 -3.65 -3.75
CA THR A 159 -9.63 -2.67 -3.85
C THR A 159 -9.19 -1.37 -3.18
N VAL A 160 -9.42 -0.24 -3.85
CA VAL A 160 -9.21 1.09 -3.25
C VAL A 160 -10.45 1.43 -2.40
N ARG A 161 -10.23 1.71 -1.13
CA ARG A 161 -11.28 2.09 -0.18
C ARG A 161 -11.12 3.55 0.22
N TYR A 162 -12.23 4.27 0.33
CA TYR A 162 -12.25 5.71 0.60
C TYR A 162 -13.03 5.99 1.88
N PHE A 163 -12.48 6.89 2.70
CA PHE A 163 -13.08 7.23 3.99
C PHE A 163 -13.05 8.73 4.23
N ALA A 164 -14.15 9.28 4.71
CA ALA A 164 -14.17 10.60 5.32
C ALA A 164 -13.63 10.49 6.74
N VAL A 165 -12.90 11.49 7.21
CA VAL A 165 -12.42 11.59 8.60
C VAL A 165 -13.33 12.54 9.36
N LEU A 166 -13.90 12.07 10.46
CA LEU A 166 -14.92 12.79 11.22
C LEU A 166 -14.57 12.86 12.70
N MET A 167 -15.13 13.88 13.35
CA MET A 167 -15.17 13.97 14.80
C MET A 167 -16.63 13.88 15.26
N SER A 168 -16.89 12.98 16.20
CA SER A 168 -18.20 12.78 16.79
C SER A 168 -18.64 14.03 17.55
N GLY A 169 -19.77 14.61 17.15
CA GLY A 169 -20.39 15.71 17.89
C GLY A 169 -20.95 15.30 19.27
N LYS A 170 -20.99 13.99 19.58
CA LYS A 170 -21.52 13.46 20.84
C LYS A 170 -20.47 13.39 21.94
N ASP A 171 -19.28 12.90 21.61
CA ASP A 171 -18.21 12.61 22.59
C ASP A 171 -16.82 13.10 22.14
N GLY A 172 -16.71 13.73 20.97
CA GLY A 172 -15.46 14.25 20.44
C GLY A 172 -14.51 13.18 19.90
N SER A 173 -14.90 11.90 19.89
CA SER A 173 -14.05 10.83 19.33
C SER A 173 -13.85 10.99 17.83
N LEU A 174 -12.67 10.58 17.34
CA LEU A 174 -12.43 10.50 15.90
C LEU A 174 -12.98 9.18 15.36
N PHE A 175 -13.54 9.23 14.15
CA PHE A 175 -13.98 8.04 13.44
C PHE A 175 -13.89 8.26 11.92
N MET A 176 -14.10 7.18 11.17
CA MET A 176 -14.10 7.22 9.72
C MET A 176 -15.40 6.62 9.19
N ASP A 177 -15.91 7.22 8.12
CA ASP A 177 -17.08 6.73 7.40
C ASP A 177 -16.69 6.41 5.95
N GLU A 178 -17.07 5.22 5.48
CA GLU A 178 -16.68 4.75 4.15
C GLU A 178 -17.61 5.33 3.09
N PHE A 179 -17.05 5.77 1.97
CA PHE A 179 -17.83 6.30 0.85
C PHE A 179 -17.32 5.78 -0.50
N VAL A 180 -18.12 5.99 -1.54
CA VAL A 180 -17.75 5.65 -2.92
C VAL A 180 -16.96 6.81 -3.53
N GLY A 181 -15.67 6.58 -3.83
CA GLY A 181 -14.80 7.52 -4.55
C GLY A 181 -14.92 7.46 -6.07
#